data_AF-A0A378VBV2-F1
#
_entry.id   AF-A0A378VBV2-F1
#
_cell.length_a   1.000
_cell.length_b   1.000
_cell.length_c   1.000
_cell.angle_alpha   90.00
_cell.angle_beta   90.00
_cell.angle_gamma   90.00
#
_symmetry.space_group_name_H-M   'P 1'
#
loop_
_entity.id
_entity.type
_entity.pdbx_description
1 polymer ?
#
loop_
_entity_poly.entity_id
_entity_poly.type
_entity_poly.pdbx_seq_one_letter_code
_entity_poly.pdbx_strand_id
1 'polypeptide(L)'
;MTYRYTPPFGIRVLQIVILCEAILRGIAFILTPQVTLATTDIVASAPIQVWGAGFITFAVVGLFGEALMSGVPLSANDSSARAWPSFVAHSGLMILYSAMTLAYVAAVFDGEHALSTAPGAMAVFAYVHWLFARRKKSHVT
;
A
#
# COMPACT_ATOMS: atom_id res chain seq x y z
N MET A 1 -4.80 14.69 -25.03
CA MET A 1 -6.00 14.40 -24.22
C MET A 1 -6.36 12.95 -24.39
N THR A 2 -6.06 12.09 -23.42
CA THR A 2 -6.27 10.64 -23.60
C THR A 2 -7.11 10.06 -22.47
N TYR A 3 -8.14 9.31 -22.88
CA TYR A 3 -9.15 8.66 -22.08
C TYR A 3 -8.56 7.61 -21.13
N ARG A 4 -8.99 7.65 -19.86
CA ARG A 4 -8.69 6.65 -18.82
C ARG A 4 -9.81 5.63 -18.84
N TYR A 5 -9.50 4.40 -19.25
CA TYR A 5 -10.43 3.29 -19.15
C TYR A 5 -10.71 2.98 -17.67
N THR A 6 -11.98 2.73 -17.37
CA THR A 6 -12.44 2.02 -16.19
C THR A 6 -11.63 0.72 -16.05
N PRO A 7 -11.01 0.44 -14.90
CA PRO A 7 -10.35 -0.85 -14.69
C PRO A 7 -11.37 -1.98 -14.90
N PRO A 8 -10.98 -3.14 -15.46
CA PRO A 8 -11.81 -4.33 -15.33
C PRO A 8 -12.13 -4.53 -13.85
N PHE A 9 -13.39 -4.83 -13.54
CA PHE A 9 -13.95 -4.83 -12.18
C PHE A 9 -13.02 -5.47 -11.14
N GLY A 10 -12.38 -6.59 -11.49
CA GLY A 10 -11.42 -7.28 -10.62
C GLY A 10 -10.19 -6.46 -10.19
N ILE A 11 -9.61 -5.63 -11.07
CA ILE A 11 -8.45 -4.80 -10.71
C ILE A 11 -8.86 -3.69 -9.73
N ARG A 12 -10.06 -3.14 -9.89
CA ARG A 12 -10.60 -2.12 -8.98
C ARG A 12 -10.89 -2.71 -7.59
N VAL A 13 -11.47 -3.90 -7.56
CA VAL A 13 -11.70 -4.64 -6.30
C VAL A 13 -10.36 -4.92 -5.61
N LEU A 14 -9.35 -5.41 -6.35
CA LEU A 14 -8.02 -5.66 -5.79
C LEU A 14 -7.41 -4.39 -5.18
N GLN A 15 -7.53 -3.25 -5.87
CA GLN A 15 -7.04 -1.96 -5.37
C GLN A 15 -7.70 -1.56 -4.05
N ILE A 16 -9.02 -1.76 -3.91
CA ILE A 16 -9.73 -1.47 -2.65
C ILE A 16 -9.28 -2.44 -1.55
N VAL A 17 -9.15 -3.74 -1.87
CA VAL A 17 -8.73 -4.78 -0.92
C VAL A 17 -7.36 -4.47 -0.33
N ILE A 18 -6.37 -4.08 -1.15
CA ILE A 18 -5.03 -3.77 -0.64
C ILE A 18 -5.00 -2.49 0.22
N LEU A 19 -5.87 -1.51 -0.06
CA LEU A 19 -5.97 -0.30 0.75
C LEU A 19 -6.63 -0.61 2.09
N CYS A 20 -7.68 -1.45 2.09
CA CYS A 20 -8.29 -1.94 3.32
C CYS A 20 -7.30 -2.77 4.17
N GLU A 21 -6.50 -3.61 3.53
CA GLU A 21 -5.46 -4.39 4.21
C GLU A 21 -4.42 -3.48 4.88
N ALA A 22 -3.98 -2.40 4.21
CA ALA A 22 -3.10 -1.40 4.81
C ALA A 22 -3.73 -0.69 6.02
N ILE A 23 -5.03 -0.38 5.99
CA ILE A 23 -5.75 0.18 7.15
C ILE A 23 -5.74 -0.81 8.31
N LEU A 24 -6.14 -2.05 8.07
CA LEU A 24 -6.21 -3.09 9.10
C LEU A 24 -4.83 -3.35 9.71
N ARG A 25 -3.78 -3.36 8.90
CA ARG A 25 -2.39 -3.48 9.36
C ARG A 25 -1.99 -2.31 10.24
N GLY A 26 -2.30 -1.08 9.82
CA GLY A 26 -2.00 0.10 10.62
C GLY A 26 -2.76 0.12 11.96
N ILE A 27 -4.02 -0.32 11.97
CA ILE A 27 -4.80 -0.51 13.20
C ILE A 27 -4.16 -1.57 14.10
N ALA A 28 -3.72 -2.70 13.53
CA ALA A 28 -3.05 -3.75 14.30
C ALA A 28 -1.76 -3.26 14.96
N PHE A 29 -0.97 -2.42 14.28
CA PHE A 29 0.23 -1.81 14.85
C PHE A 29 -0.08 -0.86 16.02
N ILE A 30 -1.25 -0.20 16.01
CA ILE A 30 -1.66 0.69 17.09
C ILE A 30 -2.24 -0.08 18.28
N LEU A 31 -3.11 -1.06 18.03
CA LEU A 31 -3.85 -1.78 19.06
C LEU A 31 -3.09 -2.95 19.67
N THR A 32 -2.23 -3.61 18.89
CA THR A 32 -1.51 -4.82 19.31
C THR A 32 0.01 -4.68 19.14
N PRO A 33 0.65 -3.63 19.70
CA PRO A 33 2.07 -3.33 19.47
C PRO A 33 3.02 -4.45 19.92
N GLN A 34 2.63 -5.22 20.93
CA GLN A 34 3.41 -6.30 21.54
C GLN A 34 3.42 -7.59 20.70
N VAL A 35 2.39 -7.82 19.88
CA VAL A 35 2.18 -9.09 19.17
C VAL A 35 2.83 -9.09 17.79
N THR A 36 2.93 -7.91 17.17
CA THR A 36 3.31 -7.85 15.76
C THR A 36 4.80 -7.77 15.51
N LEU A 37 5.61 -7.10 16.34
CA LEU A 37 6.97 -6.69 15.93
C LEU A 37 7.98 -6.47 17.08
N ALA A 38 7.89 -7.16 18.22
CA ALA A 38 8.83 -6.97 19.33
C ALA A 38 10.30 -7.28 18.97
N THR A 39 10.55 -8.03 17.88
CA THR A 39 11.87 -8.55 17.48
C THR A 39 12.42 -7.96 16.18
N THR A 40 11.79 -6.90 15.64
CA THR A 40 12.24 -6.29 14.37
C THR A 40 12.81 -4.89 14.58
N ASP A 41 13.82 -4.52 13.78
CA ASP A 41 14.48 -3.20 13.80
C ASP A 41 13.55 -1.99 13.60
N ILE A 42 12.32 -2.23 13.14
CA ILE A 42 11.33 -1.18 12.93
C ILE A 42 10.94 -0.50 14.23
N VAL A 43 10.87 -1.23 15.35
CA VAL A 43 10.57 -0.64 16.67
C VAL A 43 11.74 0.18 17.19
N ALA A 44 12.98 -0.16 16.81
CA ALA A 44 14.16 0.65 17.13
C ALA A 44 14.19 1.98 16.35
N SER A 45 13.63 2.00 15.13
CA SER A 45 13.61 3.21 14.30
C SER A 45 12.56 4.26 14.70
N ALA A 46 11.37 3.83 15.12
CA ALA A 46 10.29 4.70 15.60
C ALA A 46 9.24 3.86 16.36
N PRO A 47 8.42 4.49 17.23
CA PRO A 47 7.30 3.81 17.87
C PRO A 47 6.38 3.16 16.83
N ILE A 48 5.95 1.93 17.10
CA ILE A 48 5.18 1.15 16.11
C ILE A 48 3.85 1.81 15.71
N GLN A 49 3.30 2.64 16.60
CA GLN A 49 2.13 3.47 16.33
C GLN A 49 2.37 4.50 15.22
N VAL A 50 3.60 5.01 15.07
CA VAL A 50 3.97 5.94 13.99
C VAL A 50 3.92 5.22 12.64
N TRP A 51 4.44 3.99 12.59
CA TRP A 51 4.33 3.13 11.42
C TRP A 51 2.87 2.84 11.09
N GLY A 52 2.06 2.48 12.10
CA GLY A 52 0.63 2.25 11.93
C GLY A 52 -0.12 3.47 11.40
N ALA A 53 0.18 4.66 11.92
CA ALA A 53 -0.37 5.92 11.44
C ALA A 53 0.03 6.21 9.98
N GLY A 54 1.27 5.87 9.58
CA GLY A 54 1.72 5.97 8.20
C GLY A 54 0.90 5.09 7.25
N PHE A 55 0.70 3.82 7.61
CA PHE A 55 -0.13 2.89 6.84
C PHE A 55 -1.57 3.41 6.67
N ILE A 56 -2.20 3.84 7.76
CA ILE A 56 -3.57 4.38 7.73
C ILE A 56 -3.64 5.62 6.86
N THR A 57 -2.70 6.56 7.04
CA THR A 57 -2.70 7.84 6.32
C THR A 57 -2.63 7.62 4.81
N PHE A 58 -1.66 6.84 4.34
CA PHE A 58 -1.54 6.56 2.91
C PHE A 58 -2.73 5.77 2.38
N ALA A 59 -3.27 4.82 3.15
CA ALA A 59 -4.44 4.06 2.72
C ALA A 59 -5.69 4.94 2.57
N VAL A 60 -5.94 5.84 3.52
CA VAL A 60 -7.04 6.82 3.45
C VAL A 60 -6.87 7.76 2.25
N VAL A 61 -5.66 8.26 2.01
CA VAL A 61 -5.35 9.07 0.82
C VAL A 61 -5.58 8.26 -0.47
N GLY A 62 -5.28 6.97 -0.45
CA GLY A 62 -5.53 6.06 -1.57
C GLY A 62 -7.02 5.87 -1.86
N LEU A 63 -7.83 5.65 -0.81
CA LEU A 63 -9.29 5.54 -0.92
C LEU A 63 -9.92 6.85 -1.41
N PHE A 64 -9.42 7.99 -0.91
CA PHE A 64 -9.84 9.30 -1.40
C PHE A 64 -9.50 9.49 -2.88
N GLY A 65 -8.28 9.09 -3.30
CA GLY A 65 -7.87 9.10 -4.70
C GLY A 65 -8.80 8.25 -5.58
N GLU A 66 -9.17 7.05 -5.12
CA GLU A 66 -10.09 6.16 -5.83
C GLU A 66 -11.51 6.75 -5.91
N ALA A 67 -12.00 7.34 -4.82
CA ALA A 67 -13.30 8.02 -4.80
C ALA A 67 -13.36 9.17 -5.82
N LEU A 68 -12.32 10.02 -5.86
CA LEU A 68 -12.20 11.12 -6.82
C LEU A 68 -12.19 10.67 -8.28
N MET A 69 -11.68 9.46 -8.55
CA MET A 69 -11.67 8.88 -9.89
C MET A 69 -12.99 8.22 -10.29
N SER A 70 -13.86 7.90 -9.33
CA SER A 70 -15.11 7.14 -9.55
C SER A 70 -16.37 7.97 -9.78
N GLY A 71 -16.40 9.23 -9.32
CA GLY A 71 -17.65 10.00 -9.18
C GLY A 71 -17.93 11.06 -10.26
N VAL A 72 -17.08 11.25 -11.27
CA VAL A 72 -17.26 12.36 -12.24
C VAL A 72 -16.95 11.91 -13.68
N PRO A 73 -17.83 12.19 -14.65
CA PRO A 73 -17.56 11.90 -16.05
C PRO A 73 -16.30 12.64 -16.51
N LEU A 74 -15.36 11.89 -17.07
CA LEU A 74 -14.08 12.42 -17.52
C LEU A 74 -14.27 13.24 -18.79
N SER A 75 -14.19 14.57 -18.69
CA SER A 75 -13.83 15.37 -19.86
C SER A 75 -12.42 14.98 -20.30
N ALA A 76 -12.21 14.75 -21.60
CA ALA A 76 -10.97 14.23 -22.18
C ALA A 76 -9.71 15.04 -21.80
N ASN A 77 -9.91 16.26 -21.30
CA ASN A 77 -8.86 17.22 -20.98
C ASN A 77 -8.39 17.23 -19.51
N ASP A 78 -9.22 16.77 -18.57
CA ASP A 78 -9.01 17.03 -17.13
C ASP A 78 -8.61 15.79 -16.32
N SER A 79 -8.43 14.64 -16.98
CA SER A 79 -8.25 13.36 -16.30
C SER A 79 -6.93 13.23 -15.51
N SER A 80 -5.91 14.04 -15.79
CA SER A 80 -4.55 13.87 -15.23
C SER A 80 -4.43 14.34 -13.78
N ALA A 81 -5.06 15.48 -13.44
CA ALA A 81 -4.87 16.16 -12.15
C ALA A 81 -5.48 15.43 -10.95
N ARG A 82 -6.33 14.41 -11.14
CA ARG A 82 -7.07 13.76 -10.04
C ARG A 82 -6.46 12.45 -9.51
N ALA A 83 -5.43 11.92 -10.15
CA ALA A 83 -4.84 10.64 -9.75
C ALA A 83 -3.57 10.74 -8.92
N TRP A 84 -3.03 11.94 -8.74
CA TRP A 84 -1.84 12.10 -7.90
C TRP A 84 -2.06 11.63 -6.45
N PRO A 85 -3.25 11.73 -5.81
CA PRO A 85 -3.43 11.22 -4.45
C PRO A 85 -3.27 9.69 -4.41
N SER A 86 -3.88 8.98 -5.36
CA SER A 86 -3.72 7.53 -5.48
C SER A 86 -2.28 7.14 -5.77
N PHE A 87 -1.57 7.89 -6.61
CA PHE A 87 -0.15 7.65 -6.89
C PHE A 87 0.72 7.81 -5.65
N VAL A 88 0.55 8.91 -4.90
CA VAL A 88 1.29 9.17 -3.66
C VAL A 88 0.99 8.11 -2.62
N ALA A 89 -0.28 7.74 -2.45
CA ALA A 89 -0.72 6.68 -1.54
C ALA A 89 -0.01 5.35 -1.82
N HIS A 90 -0.07 4.87 -3.07
CA HIS A 90 0.50 3.57 -3.40
C HIS A 90 2.04 3.60 -3.40
N SER A 91 2.66 4.72 -3.74
CA SER A 91 4.11 4.88 -3.61
C SER A 91 4.56 4.87 -2.15
N GLY A 92 3.82 5.56 -1.27
CA GLY A 92 4.06 5.55 0.18
C GLY A 92 3.90 4.16 0.78
N LEU A 93 2.79 3.48 0.47
CA LEU A 93 2.54 2.11 0.93
C LEU A 93 3.58 1.12 0.40
N MET A 94 3.99 1.24 -0.87
CA MET A 94 5.09 0.44 -1.42
C MET A 94 6.37 0.59 -0.59
N ILE A 95 6.76 1.81 -0.23
CA ILE A 95 7.93 2.07 0.60
C ILE A 95 7.76 1.44 1.99
N LEU A 96 6.60 1.63 2.63
CA LEU A 96 6.34 1.07 3.96
C LEU A 96 6.38 -0.46 3.97
N TYR A 97 5.76 -1.12 2.99
CA TYR A 97 5.83 -2.57 2.84
C TYR A 97 7.24 -3.07 2.49
N SER A 98 8.02 -2.28 1.75
CA SER A 98 9.42 -2.63 1.43
C SER A 98 10.30 -2.55 2.68
N ALA A 99 10.13 -1.50 3.49
CA ALA A 99 10.79 -1.39 4.79
C ALA A 99 10.41 -2.57 5.70
N MET A 100 9.12 -2.94 5.72
CA MET A 100 8.66 -4.09 6.48
C MET A 100 9.28 -5.41 6.02
N THR A 101 9.44 -5.58 4.70
CA THR A 101 10.09 -6.74 4.13
C THR A 101 11.52 -6.86 4.67
N LEU A 102 12.30 -5.79 4.61
CA LEU A 102 13.69 -5.80 5.11
C LEU A 102 13.77 -6.10 6.61
N ALA A 103 12.88 -5.52 7.40
CA ALA A 103 12.87 -5.75 8.85
C ALA A 103 12.52 -7.20 9.21
N TYR A 104 11.57 -7.82 8.52
CA TYR A 104 11.29 -9.24 8.71
C TYR A 104 12.41 -10.14 8.19
N VAL A 105 13.08 -9.76 7.10
CA VAL A 105 14.26 -10.49 6.60
C VAL A 105 15.36 -10.50 7.66
N ALA A 106 15.66 -9.34 8.25
CA ALA A 106 16.65 -9.21 9.33
C ALA A 106 16.30 -10.12 10.52
N ALA A 107 15.05 -10.05 11.00
CA ALA A 107 14.61 -10.91 12.12
C ALA A 107 14.73 -12.42 11.81
N VAL A 108 14.43 -12.84 10.57
CA VAL A 108 14.62 -14.24 10.16
C VAL A 108 16.09 -14.64 10.17
N PHE A 109 17.00 -13.74 9.75
CA PHE A 109 18.44 -13.97 9.83
C PHE A 109 18.95 -14.02 11.28
N ASP A 110 18.31 -13.29 12.20
CA ASP A 110 18.62 -13.29 13.63
C ASP A 110 18.05 -14.52 14.37
N GLY A 111 17.31 -15.40 13.68
CA GLY A 111 16.83 -16.67 14.20
C GLY A 111 15.32 -16.74 14.48
N GLU A 112 14.55 -15.69 14.18
CA GLU A 112 13.10 -15.66 14.36
C GLU A 112 12.36 -16.42 13.23
N HIS A 113 12.56 -17.73 13.16
CA HIS A 113 12.04 -18.56 12.06
C HIS A 113 10.51 -18.64 11.98
N ALA A 114 9.80 -18.32 13.07
CA ALA A 114 8.34 -18.20 13.07
C ALA A 114 7.84 -17.10 12.09
N LEU A 115 8.71 -16.15 11.73
CA LEU A 115 8.42 -15.06 10.81
C LEU A 115 8.87 -15.34 9.37
N SER A 116 9.35 -16.56 9.05
CA SER A 116 9.94 -16.90 7.74
C SER A 116 9.06 -16.61 6.53
N THR A 117 7.73 -16.67 6.67
CA THR A 117 6.78 -16.35 5.59
C THR A 117 6.46 -14.86 5.48
N ALA A 118 6.70 -14.06 6.53
CA ALA A 118 6.33 -12.65 6.58
C ALA A 118 7.06 -11.78 5.53
N PRO A 119 8.38 -11.95 5.27
CA PRO A 119 9.06 -11.22 4.21
C PRO A 119 8.39 -11.36 2.84
N GLY A 120 8.06 -12.60 2.45
CA GLY A 120 7.42 -12.88 1.17
C GLY A 120 6.06 -12.20 1.05
N ALA A 121 5.25 -12.27 2.10
CA ALA A 121 3.96 -11.58 2.13
C ALA A 121 4.12 -10.06 2.00
N MET A 122 5.04 -9.44 2.72
CA MET A 122 5.26 -7.99 2.66
C MET A 122 5.79 -7.56 1.30
N ALA A 123 6.67 -8.35 0.69
CA ALA A 123 7.20 -8.09 -0.65
C ALA A 123 6.09 -8.14 -1.71
N VAL A 124 5.16 -9.09 -1.60
CA VAL A 124 3.99 -9.17 -2.48
C VAL A 124 3.12 -7.92 -2.33
N PHE A 125 2.82 -7.48 -1.11
CA PHE A 125 2.06 -6.23 -0.91
C PHE A 125 2.79 -5.01 -1.47
N ALA A 126 4.11 -4.89 -1.26
CA ALA A 126 4.91 -3.82 -1.84
C ALA A 126 4.83 -3.83 -3.38
N TYR A 127 4.98 -5.01 -3.99
CA TYR A 127 4.91 -5.18 -5.43
C TYR A 127 3.54 -4.81 -6.00
N VAL A 128 2.46 -5.20 -5.33
CA VAL A 128 1.11 -4.85 -5.79
C VAL A 128 0.88 -3.34 -5.70
N HIS A 129 1.32 -2.67 -4.64
CA HIS A 129 1.26 -1.21 -4.55
C HIS A 129 2.14 -0.53 -5.62
N TRP A 130 3.31 -1.06 -5.90
CA TRP A 130 4.16 -0.61 -7.01
C TRP A 130 3.46 -0.73 -8.36
N LEU A 131 2.73 -1.82 -8.63
CA LEU A 131 1.96 -2.00 -9.86
C LEU A 131 0.93 -0.89 -10.02
N PHE A 132 0.18 -0.56 -8.96
CA PHE A 132 -0.80 0.52 -8.99
C PHE A 132 -0.16 1.91 -9.08
N ALA A 133 1.00 2.13 -8.45
CA ALA A 133 1.77 3.37 -8.58
C ALA A 133 2.33 3.56 -10.00
N ARG A 134 2.78 2.48 -10.66
CA ARG A 134 3.37 2.51 -12.01
C ARG A 134 2.38 2.26 -13.13
N ARG A 135 1.11 2.00 -12.85
CA ARG A 135 0.09 1.68 -13.86
C ARG A 135 -0.03 2.82 -14.88
N LYS A 136 0.74 2.72 -15.95
CA LYS A 136 0.64 3.53 -17.17
C LYS A 136 -0.24 2.77 -18.16
N LYS A 137 -0.99 3.49 -18.98
CA LYS A 137 -1.88 2.92 -20.01
C LYS A 137 -1.09 1.98 -20.93
N SER A 138 -1.32 0.67 -20.89
CA SER A 138 -0.90 -0.23 -21.96
C SER A 138 -2.05 -0.36 -22.95
N HIS A 139 -1.79 0.05 -24.19
CA HIS A 139 -2.57 -0.38 -25.34
C HIS A 139 -2.39 -1.90 -25.48
N VAL A 140 -3.49 -2.64 -25.39
CA VAL A 140 -3.62 -3.85 -26.21
C VAL A 140 -4.73 -3.51 -27.18
N THR A 141 -4.30 -3.32 -28.44
CA THR A 141 -5.12 -3.10 -29.63
C THR A 141 -6.05 -4.27 -29.88
#